data_AF-A0A4W3JZ61-F1
#
_entry.id   AF-A0A4W3JZ61-F1
#
_cell.length_a   1.000
_cell.length_b   1.000
_cell.length_c   1.000
_cell.angle_alpha   90.00
_cell.angle_beta   90.00
_cell.angle_gamma   90.00
#
_symmetry.space_group_name_H-M   'P 1'
#
loop_
_entity.id
_entity.type
_entity.pdbx_description
1 polymer ?
#
loop_
_entity_poly.entity_id
_entity_poly.type
_entity_poly.pdbx_seq_one_letter_code
_entity_poly.pdbx_strand_id
1 'polypeptide(L)' 'GDIFDKVVDQLEKKGMKCDCKGGGRIQHNSQDKTINVYGYSVGFGRAKHEITTEKLKAKYPDYSISWSNEGY' A
#
# COMPACT_ATOMS: atom_id res chain seq x y z
N GLY A 1 -13.25 -10.44 -5.80
CA GLY A 1 -11.81 -10.24 -6.00
C GLY A 1 -11.32 -9.23 -5.00
N ASP A 2 -10.20 -9.58 -4.39
CA ASP A 2 -9.46 -8.69 -3.50
C ASP A 2 -8.82 -7.55 -4.32
N ILE A 3 -8.09 -6.65 -3.65
CA ILE A 3 -7.50 -5.46 -4.29
C ILE A 3 -6.62 -5.86 -5.49
N PHE A 4 -5.82 -6.92 -5.36
CA PHE A 4 -4.92 -7.35 -6.42
C PHE A 4 -5.68 -7.83 -7.66
N ASP A 5 -6.66 -8.72 -7.53
CA ASP A 5 -7.46 -9.24 -8.65
C ASP A 5 -8.09 -8.11 -9.46
N LYS A 6 -8.72 -7.16 -8.78
CA LYS A 6 -9.39 -6.03 -9.43
C LYS A 6 -8.43 -5.14 -10.21
N VAL A 7 -7.21 -4.96 -9.70
CA VAL A 7 -6.19 -4.11 -10.33
C VAL A 7 -5.53 -4.84 -11.49
N VAL A 8 -5.24 -6.14 -11.34
CA VAL A 8 -4.69 -6.98 -12.41
C VAL A 8 -5.64 -7.03 -13.58
N ASP A 9 -6.93 -7.29 -13.36
CA ASP A 9 -7.93 -7.33 -14.43
C ASP A 9 -7.97 -6.03 -15.25
N GLN A 10 -7.78 -4.88 -14.60
CA GLN A 10 -7.75 -3.58 -15.28
C GLN A 10 -6.45 -3.33 -16.04
N LEU A 11 -5.32 -3.84 -15.55
CA LEU A 11 -4.01 -3.67 -16.15
C LEU A 11 -3.79 -4.66 -17.32
N GLU A 12 -4.28 -5.90 -17.20
CA GLU A 12 -4.23 -6.90 -18.26
C GLU A 12 -5.06 -6.47 -19.48
N LYS A 13 -6.22 -5.84 -19.26
CA LYS A 13 -7.00 -5.20 -20.35
C LYS A 13 -6.23 -4.11 -21.10
N LYS A 14 -5.18 -3.56 -20.48
CA LYS A 14 -4.26 -2.59 -21.09
C LYS A 14 -2.97 -3.24 -21.62
N GLY A 15 -2.89 -4.57 -21.64
CA GLY A 15 -1.72 -5.31 -22.09
C GLY A 15 -0.55 -5.33 -21.10
N MET A 16 -0.77 -4.96 -19.84
CA MET A 16 0.25 -4.95 -18.80
C MET A 16 0.18 -6.21 -17.94
N LYS A 17 1.35 -6.74 -17.55
CA LYS A 17 1.46 -7.81 -16.54
C LYS A 17 1.88 -7.24 -15.20
N CYS A 18 1.32 -7.77 -14.12
CA CYS A 18 1.53 -7.27 -12.77
C CYS A 18 1.93 -8.43 -11.86
N ASP A 19 2.75 -8.13 -10.86
CA ASP A 19 3.12 -9.09 -9.82
C ASP A 19 3.01 -8.42 -8.45
N CYS A 20 2.34 -9.08 -7.51
CA CYS A 20 2.11 -8.58 -6.16
C CYS A 20 3.36 -8.82 -5.32
N LYS A 21 4.14 -7.77 -5.06
CA LYS A 21 5.40 -7.85 -4.29
C LYS A 21 5.21 -7.91 -2.76
N GLY A 22 3.98 -8.15 -2.31
CA GLY A 22 3.60 -8.14 -0.90
C GLY A 22 2.47 -7.17 -0.59
N GLY A 23 2.01 -7.18 0.66
CA GLY A 23 1.00 -6.25 1.15
C GLY A 23 1.16 -5.90 2.63
N GLY A 24 0.13 -5.26 3.17
CA GLY A 24 0.07 -4.75 4.53
C GLY A 24 -1.23 -3.97 4.74
N ARG A 25 -1.23 -3.10 5.74
CA ARG A 25 -2.36 -2.26 6.14
C ARG A 25 -1.95 -0.79 6.08
N ILE A 26 -2.93 0.07 5.85
CA ILE A 26 -2.78 1.51 5.89
C ILE A 26 -3.83 2.04 6.85
N GLN A 27 -3.39 2.67 7.94
CA GLN A 27 -4.25 3.44 8.83
C GLN A 27 -4.16 4.90 8.43
N HIS A 28 -5.29 5.50 8.09
CA HIS A 28 -5.40 6.88 7.67
C HIS A 28 -6.30 7.63 8.65
N ASN A 29 -5.75 8.66 9.29
CA ASN A 29 -6.49 9.63 10.07
C ASN A 29 -6.42 10.98 9.35
N SER A 30 -7.52 11.36 8.71
CA SER A 30 -7.61 12.58 7.92
C SER A 30 -7.70 13.85 8.77
N GLN A 31 -8.20 13.75 10.00
CA GLN A 31 -8.30 14.90 10.91
C GLN A 31 -6.90 15.37 11.31
N ASP A 32 -6.04 14.43 11.69
CA ASP A 32 -4.66 14.71 12.11
C ASP A 32 -3.67 14.72 10.93
N LYS A 33 -4.16 14.51 9.70
CA LYS A 33 -3.35 14.34 8.49
C LYS A 33 -2.21 13.33 8.67
N THR A 34 -2.53 12.17 9.23
CA THR A 34 -1.55 11.09 9.44
C THR A 34 -1.88 9.84 8.66
N ILE A 35 -0.85 9.21 8.09
CA ILE A 35 -0.94 7.90 7.44
C ILE A 35 0.17 7.01 7.98
N ASN A 36 -0.20 5.83 8.49
CA ASN A 36 0.75 4.81 8.93
C ASN A 36 0.59 3.54 8.10
N VAL A 37 1.70 3.04 7.54
CA VAL A 37 1.75 1.81 6.73
C VAL A 37 2.43 0.69 7.53
N TYR A 38 1.75 -0.44 7.75
CA TYR A 38 2.23 -1.47 8.67
C TYR A 38 1.74 -2.88 8.35
N GLY A 39 2.22 -3.87 9.10
CA GLY A 39 1.78 -5.27 9.01
C GLY A 39 2.18 -6.02 7.74
N TYR A 40 1.38 -6.99 7.32
CA TYR A 40 1.68 -7.83 6.16
C TYR A 40 0.41 -8.41 5.52
N SER A 41 0.53 -8.91 4.29
CA SER A 41 -0.52 -9.71 3.64
C SER A 41 -0.33 -11.19 3.97
N VAL A 42 -1.40 -11.87 4.38
CA VAL A 42 -1.36 -13.34 4.60
C VAL A 42 -1.07 -14.08 3.29
N GLY A 43 -1.60 -13.61 2.16
CA GLY A 43 -1.43 -14.26 0.86
C GLY A 43 -0.13 -13.88 0.13
N PHE A 44 0.37 -12.66 0.31
CA PHE A 44 1.50 -12.12 -0.45
C PHE A 44 2.74 -11.79 0.39
N GLY A 45 2.67 -11.95 1.71
CA GLY A 45 3.72 -11.55 2.63
C GLY A 45 3.80 -10.03 2.83
N ARG A 46 4.90 -9.59 3.46
CA ARG A 46 5.13 -8.18 3.81
C ARG A 46 5.68 -7.41 2.61
N ALA A 47 5.06 -6.28 2.28
CA ALA A 47 5.59 -5.35 1.27
C ALA A 47 6.81 -4.57 1.78
N LYS A 48 7.56 -3.94 0.86
CA LYS A 48 8.50 -2.88 1.21
C LYS A 48 7.72 -1.59 1.51
N HIS A 49 7.33 -1.39 2.77
CA HIS A 49 6.47 -0.25 3.17
C HIS A 49 7.09 1.12 2.86
N GLU A 50 8.41 1.21 2.84
CA GLU A 50 9.14 2.41 2.43
C GLU A 50 8.68 2.92 1.06
N ILE A 51 8.60 2.05 0.05
CA ILE A 51 8.15 2.39 -1.31
C ILE A 51 6.71 2.93 -1.29
N THR A 52 5.85 2.35 -0.45
CA THR A 52 4.47 2.83 -0.28
C THR A 52 4.48 4.23 0.33
N THR A 53 5.27 4.47 1.39
CA THR A 53 5.35 5.78 2.03
C THR A 53 5.94 6.86 1.14
N GLU A 54 6.91 6.55 0.28
CA GLU A 54 7.44 7.50 -0.70
C GLU A 54 6.35 7.98 -1.67
N LYS A 55 5.57 7.04 -2.23
CA LYS A 55 4.44 7.35 -3.12
C LYS A 55 3.37 8.18 -2.40
N LEU A 56 3.09 7.85 -1.15
CA LEU A 56 2.12 8.58 -0.33
C LEU A 56 2.61 9.99 0.00
N LYS A 57 3.89 10.17 0.35
CA LYS A 57 4.48 11.49 0.64
C LYS A 57 4.45 12.39 -0.59
N ALA A 58 4.68 11.84 -1.78
CA ALA A 58 4.56 12.59 -3.02
C ALA A 58 3.11 13.02 -3.32
N LYS A 59 2.11 12.21 -2.91
CA LYS A 59 0.68 12.49 -3.14
C LYS A 59 0.06 13.41 -2.09
N TYR A 60 0.49 13.29 -0.83
CA TYR A 60 0.00 14.01 0.33
C TYR A 60 1.18 14.68 1.06
N PRO A 61 1.76 15.74 0.46
CA PRO A 61 2.96 16.38 1.00
C PRO A 61 2.71 17.07 2.35
N ASP A 62 1.46 17.37 2.69
CA ASP A 62 1.03 18.00 3.94
C ASP A 62 0.67 16.99 5.04
N TYR A 63 0.86 15.69 4.79
CA TYR A 63 0.60 14.63 5.75
C TYR A 63 1.88 14.17 6.46
N SER A 64 1.73 13.77 7.72
CA SER A 64 2.75 12.99 8.42
C SER A 64 2.59 11.52 8.08
N ILE A 65 3.59 10.95 7.39
CA ILE A 65 3.54 9.60 6.84
C ILE A 65 4.69 8.76 7.35
N SER A 66 4.36 7.67 8.03
CA SER A 66 5.31 6.72 8.61
C SER A 66 5.02 5.28 8.18
N TRP A 67 5.98 4.41 8.46
CA TRP A 67 5.78 2.97 8.34
C TRP A 67 6.40 2.23 9.52
N SER A 68 5.84 1.06 9.83
CA SER A 68 6.44 0.08 10.74
C SER A 68 6.37 -1.33 10.14
N ASN A 69 7.27 -2.21 10.58
CA ASN A 69 7.24 -3.63 10.21
C ASN A 69 6.46 -4.48 11.22
N GLU A 70 5.82 -3.83 12.19
CA GLU A 70 5.14 -4.45 13.32
C GLU A 70 3.61 -4.37 13.16
N GLY A 71 2.89 -5.21 13.90
CA GLY A 71 1.43 -5.22 13.98
C GLY A 71 0.73 -6.09 12.93
N TYR A 72 -0.39 -6.71 13.32
CA TYR A 72 -1.41 -7.29 12.44
C TYR A 72 -2.74 -6.61 12.77
#